data_AF-A0A2H0CTL4-F1
#
_entry.id   AF-A0A2H0CTL4-F1
#
_cell.length_a   1.000
_cell.length_b   1.000
_cell.length_c   1.000
_cell.angle_alpha   90.00
_cell.angle_beta   90.00
_cell.angle_gamma   90.00
#
_symmetry.space_group_name_H-M   'P 1'
#
loop_
_entity.id
_entity.type
_entity.pdbx_description
1 polymer ?
#
loop_
_entity_poly.entity_id
_entity_poly.type
_entity_poly.pdbx_seq_one_letter_code
_entity_poly.pdbx_strand_id
1 'polypeptide(L)' 'MTDPDLAIIPCPQCGVKNRIRFYDADKIPVCARCQTKLIDEKENSAFQKFQDGLKKFKDFPDVGVRSKPPE' A
#
# COMPACT_ATOMS: atom_id res chain seq x y z
N MET A 1 7.10 -15.54 -8.69
CA MET A 1 7.71 -14.91 -7.50
C MET A 1 7.02 -13.57 -7.32
N THR A 2 5.95 -13.53 -6.52
CA THR A 2 5.14 -12.34 -6.25
C THR A 2 5.60 -11.75 -4.93
N ASP A 3 6.43 -10.70 -5.00
CA ASP A 3 6.86 -9.97 -3.81
C ASP A 3 5.64 -9.38 -3.08
N PRO A 4 5.58 -9.53 -1.75
CA PRO A 4 4.40 -9.17 -0.96
C PRO A 4 4.20 -7.64 -0.95
N ASP A 5 2.98 -7.20 -1.28
CA ASP A 5 2.39 -5.88 -0.99
C ASP A 5 3.37 -4.70 -0.87
N LEU A 6 4.15 -4.45 -1.94
CA LEU A 6 4.95 -3.24 -2.04
C LEU A 6 4.03 -2.08 -2.37
N ALA A 7 3.87 -1.14 -1.44
CA ALA A 7 3.11 0.06 -1.74
C ALA A 7 3.91 0.99 -2.65
N ILE A 8 3.26 1.48 -3.70
CA ILE A 8 3.90 2.32 -4.70
C ILE A 8 3.42 3.75 -4.49
N ILE A 9 4.33 4.62 -4.00
CA ILE A 9 4.03 6.04 -3.80
C ILE A 9 4.79 6.87 -4.85
N PRO A 10 4.09 7.65 -5.69
CA PRO A 10 4.73 8.61 -6.58
C PRO A 10 5.25 9.80 -5.78
N CYS A 11 6.48 10.24 -6.07
CA CYS A 11 7.03 11.44 -5.45
C CYS A 11 6.31 12.71 -5.98
N PRO A 12 5.84 13.62 -5.11
CA PRO A 12 5.17 14.84 -5.53
C PRO A 12 6.12 15.84 -6.24
N GLN A 13 7.43 15.75 -5.97
CA GLN A 13 8.44 16.63 -6.54
C GLN A 13 8.99 16.13 -7.88
N CYS A 14 9.33 14.84 -7.99
CA CYS A 14 10.01 14.30 -9.18
C CYS A 14 9.16 13.31 -9.99
N GLY A 15 7.97 12.93 -9.53
CA GLY A 15 7.07 11.99 -10.22
C GLY A 15 7.54 10.54 -10.23
N VAL A 16 8.71 10.23 -9.66
CA VAL A 16 9.22 8.85 -9.62
C VAL A 16 8.36 8.00 -8.69
N LYS A 17 7.96 6.82 -9.18
CA LYS A 17 7.23 5.81 -8.42
C LYS A 17 8.19 5.06 -7.49
N ASN A 18 8.17 5.36 -6.20
CA ASN A 18 8.99 4.70 -5.19
C ASN A 18 8.22 3.50 -4.63
N ARG A 19 8.89 2.35 -4.55
CA ARG A 19 8.32 1.11 -3.97
C ARG A 19 8.74 1.01 -2.52
N ILE A 20 7.77 1.03 -1.62
CA ILE A 20 7.99 1.03 -0.18
C ILE A 20 7.78 -0.39 0.33
N ARG A 21 8.84 -0.97 0.92
CA ARG A 21 8.82 -2.35 1.44
C ARG A 21 8.23 -2.43 2.85
N PHE A 22 8.43 -1.39 3.65
CA PHE A 22 8.03 -1.34 5.06
C PHE A 22 7.53 0.07 5.39
N TYR A 23 6.36 0.16 6.03
CA TYR A 23 5.85 1.39 6.62
C TYR A 23 6.16 1.37 8.11
N ASP A 24 7.13 2.17 8.54
CA ASP A 24 7.40 2.43 9.96
C ASP A 24 6.74 3.76 10.36
N ALA A 25 6.06 3.80 11.51
CA ALA A 25 5.44 5.02 12.03
C ALA A 25 6.47 6.13 12.28
N ASP A 26 7.66 5.73 12.74
CA ASP A 26 8.74 6.64 13.13
C ASP A 26 9.65 7.06 11.97
N LYS A 27 9.48 6.46 10.77
CA LYS A 27 10.33 6.75 9.61
C LYS A 27 9.48 7.11 8.40
N ILE A 28 9.49 8.40 8.06
CA ILE A 28 8.85 8.91 6.85
C ILE A 28 9.66 8.45 5.64
N PRO A 29 9.06 7.77 4.66
CA PRO A 29 9.77 7.36 3.47
C PRO A 29 10.20 8.57 2.64
N VAL A 30 11.42 8.51 2.14
CA VAL A 30 12.03 9.53 1.29
C VAL A 30 12.21 9.00 -0.13
N CYS A 31 12.08 9.89 -1.12
CA CYS A 31 12.32 9.52 -2.50
C CYS A 31 13.80 9.19 -2.73
N ALA A 32 14.10 8.08 -3.38
CA ALA A 32 15.48 7.68 -3.69
C ALA A 32 16.19 8.64 -4.65
N ARG A 33 15.45 9.45 -5.42
CA ARG A 33 16.01 10.35 -6.43
C ARG A 33 16.24 11.76 -5.93
N CYS A 34 15.26 12.36 -5.25
CA CYS A 34 15.31 13.75 -4.80
C CYS A 34 15.36 13.90 -3.27
N GLN A 35 15.35 12.80 -2.52
CA GLN A 35 15.38 12.76 -1.05
C GLN A 35 14.22 13.50 -0.36
N THR A 36 13.24 13.97 -1.12
CA THR A 36 12.03 14.60 -0.59
C THR A 36 11.17 13.56 0.12
N LYS A 37 10.55 13.96 1.24
CA LYS A 37 9.52 13.18 1.93
C LYS A 37 8.40 12.84 0.95
N LEU A 38 8.03 11.57 0.86
CA LEU A 38 7.02 11.08 -0.07
C LEU A 38 5.58 11.34 0.41
N ILE A 39 5.41 11.45 1.72
CA ILE A 39 4.13 11.61 2.43
C ILE A 39 4.36 12.43 3.69
N ASP A 40 3.29 13.08 4.15
CA ASP A 40 3.26 13.78 5.43
C ASP A 40 2.97 12.80 6.60
N GLU A 41 3.31 13.20 7.83
CA GLU A 41 3.11 12.37 9.04
C GLU A 41 1.65 11.93 9.22
N LYS A 42 0.69 12.79 8.85
CA LYS A 42 -0.75 12.47 8.92
C LYS A 42 -1.12 11.36 7.96
N GLU A 43 -0.59 11.39 6.75
CA GLU A 43 -0.87 10.36 5.73
C GLU A 43 -0.21 9.03 6.10
N ASN A 44 1.01 9.06 6.65
CA ASN A 44 1.70 7.85 7.12
C ASN A 44 0.86 7.06 8.14
N SER A 45 0.23 7.77 9.08
CA SER A 45 -0.65 7.15 10.08
C SER A 45 -1.95 6.57 9.50
N ALA A 46 -2.47 7.16 8.42
CA ALA A 46 -3.67 6.68 7.74
C ALA A 46 -3.38 5.41 6.92
N PHE A 47 -2.22 5.35 6.25
CA PHE A 47 -1.79 4.17 5.49
C PHE A 47 -1.59 2.94 6.38
N GLN A 48 -1.07 3.08 7.61
CA GLN A 48 -0.98 1.97 8.57
C GLN A 48 -2.36 1.38 8.89
N LYS A 49 -3.32 2.23 9.29
CA LYS A 49 -4.69 1.79 9.63
C LYS A 49 -5.35 1.08 8.45
N PHE A 50 -5.10 1.56 7.24
CA PHE A 50 -5.62 0.95 6.02
C PHE A 50 -5.00 -0.42 5.74
N GLN A 51 -3.67 -0.55 5.89
CA GLN A 51 -2.96 -1.81 5.65
C GLN A 51 -3.33 -2.88 6.71
N ASP A 52 -3.48 -2.50 7.98
CA ASP A 52 -3.93 -3.40 9.04
C ASP A 52 -5.39 -3.84 8.84
N GLY A 53 -6.24 -2.93 8.34
CA GLY A 53 -7.60 -3.26 7.92
C GLY A 53 -7.62 -4.32 6.81
N LEU A 54 -6.84 -4.13 5.75
CA LEU A 54 -6.75 -5.05 4.61
C LEU A 54 -6.26 -6.46 5.00
N LYS A 55 -5.30 -6.56 5.93
CA LYS A 55 -4.84 -7.86 6.42
C LYS A 55 -5.96 -8.67 7.06
N LYS A 56 -6.90 -8.04 7.78
CA LYS A 56 -8.06 -8.74 8.36
C LYS A 56 -9.00 -9.36 7.31
N PHE A 57 -9.04 -8.80 6.10
CA PHE A 57 -9.90 -9.31 5.03
C PHE A 57 -9.23 -10.35 4.13
N LYS A 58 -7.90 -10.56 4.25
CA LYS A 58 -7.15 -11.54 3.45
C LYS A 58 -7.48 -13.00 3.80
N ASP A 59 -7.92 -13.26 5.02
CA ASP A 59 -8.26 -14.60 5.50
C ASP A 59 -9.73 -15.00 5.26
N PHE A 60 -10.52 -14.16 4.60
CA PHE A 60 -11.89 -14.53 4.27
C PHE A 60 -11.87 -15.54 3.11
N PRO A 61 -12.41 -16.75 3.27
CA PRO A 61 -12.52 -17.69 2.17
C PRO A 61 -13.37 -17.06 1.07
N ASP A 62 -12.88 -17.12 -0.17
CA ASP A 62 -13.61 -16.67 -1.36
C ASP A 62 -14.79 -17.63 -1.59
N VAL A 63 -15.90 -17.39 -0.90
CA VAL A 63 -17.12 -18.20 -1.04
C VAL A 63 -17.79 -17.80 -2.35
N GLY A 64 -17.25 -18.33 -3.45
CA GLY A 64 -17.70 -18.10 -4.82
C GLY A 64 -19.06 -18.72 -5.12
N VAL A 65 -20.14 -18.24 -4.50
CA VAL A 65 -21.51 -18.48 -4.98
C VAL A 65 -21.79 -17.50 -6.11
N ARG A 66 -21.12 -17.70 -7.24
CA ARG A 66 -21.42 -17.00 -8.48
C ARG A 66 -22.40 -17.87 -9.25
N SER A 67 -23.70 -17.68 -8.99
CA SER A 67 -24.77 -18.36 -9.73
C SER A 67 -24.55 -18.14 -11.22
N LYS A 68 -24.28 -19.22 -11.97
CA LYS A 68 -24.13 -19.17 -13.44
C LYS A 68 -25.44 -18.62 -14.04
N PRO A 69 -25.41 -17.63 -14.94
CA PRO A 69 -26.61 -17.19 -15.64
C PRO A 69 -27.17 -18.35 -16.50
N PRO A 70 -28.49 -18.52 -16.61
CA PRO A 70 -29.09 -19.53 -17.49
C PRO A 70 -28.84 -19.18 -18.97
N GLU A 71 -28.52 -20.20 -19.78
CA GLU A 71 -28.34 -20.15 -21.24
C GLU A 71 -29.62 -19.78 -21.99
#